data_AF-A0A838RMJ5-F1
#
_entry.id   AF-A0A838RMJ5-F1
#
_cell.length_a   1.000
_cell.length_b   1.000
_cell.length_c   1.000
_cell.angle_alpha   90.00
_cell.angle_beta   90.00
_cell.angle_gamma   90.00
#
_symmetry.space_group_name_H-M   'P 1'
#
loop_
_entity.id
_entity.type
_entity.pdbx_description
1 polymer ?
#
loop_
_entity_poly.entity_id
_entity_poly.type
_entity_poly.pdbx_seq_one_letter_code
_entity_poly.pdbx_strand_id
1 'polypeptide(L)'
;PLDLPTTSPDDPKVAVVALPALEAGTYTVTWHTKSVDGHPLDGSYEFEIHFRQQIITMVVAGTVFSLMALLVFLRRARPEDLEEE
;
A
#
# COMPACT_ATOMS: atom_id res chain seq x y z
N PRO A 1 -15.50 -11.66 13.41
CA PRO A 1 -15.80 -12.88 12.63
C PRO A 1 -15.73 -12.55 11.14
N LEU A 2 -15.20 -13.44 10.30
CA LEU A 2 -15.28 -13.23 8.86
C LEU A 2 -16.72 -13.45 8.40
N ASP A 3 -17.15 -12.71 7.38
CA ASP A 3 -18.43 -12.94 6.75
C ASP A 3 -18.43 -14.29 6.01
N LEU A 4 -19.62 -14.85 5.78
CA LEU A 4 -19.73 -16.07 4.99
C LEU A 4 -19.23 -15.83 3.56
N PRO A 5 -18.52 -16.80 2.96
CA PRO A 5 -18.16 -16.74 1.55
C PRO A 5 -19.40 -16.63 0.67
N THR A 6 -19.35 -15.74 -0.33
CA THR A 6 -20.35 -15.63 -1.39
C THR A 6 -19.74 -16.08 -2.73
N THR A 7 -20.57 -16.47 -3.69
CA THR A 7 -20.10 -16.70 -5.06
C THR A 7 -19.94 -15.38 -5.80
N SER A 8 -18.92 -15.29 -6.66
CA SER A 8 -18.75 -14.14 -7.55
C SER A 8 -19.96 -14.00 -8.50
N PRO A 9 -20.45 -12.78 -8.75
CA PRO A 9 -21.52 -12.55 -9.73
C PRO A 9 -21.11 -12.87 -11.17
N ASP A 10 -19.81 -12.83 -11.47
CA ASP A 10 -19.28 -13.02 -12.83
C ASP A 10 -18.84 -14.47 -13.11
N ASP A 11 -18.46 -15.22 -12.07
CA ASP A 11 -18.00 -16.61 -12.20
C ASP A 11 -18.42 -17.47 -10.99
N PRO A 12 -19.32 -18.46 -11.15
CA PRO A 12 -19.79 -19.31 -10.06
C PRO A 12 -18.70 -20.25 -9.51
N LYS A 13 -17.53 -20.34 -10.16
CA LYS A 13 -16.38 -21.11 -9.67
C LYS A 13 -15.50 -20.33 -8.70
N VAL A 14 -15.77 -19.03 -8.52
CA VAL A 14 -15.01 -18.15 -7.65
C VAL A 14 -15.80 -17.86 -6.38
N ALA A 15 -15.22 -18.20 -5.23
CA ALA A 15 -15.72 -17.81 -3.91
C ALA A 15 -15.02 -16.54 -3.44
N VAL A 16 -15.78 -15.60 -2.87
CA VAL A 16 -15.31 -14.32 -2.37
C VAL A 16 -15.67 -14.19 -0.89
N VAL A 17 -14.69 -13.81 -0.08
CA VAL A 17 -14.86 -13.50 1.35
C VAL A 17 -14.41 -12.08 1.59
N ALA A 18 -15.26 -11.28 2.23
CA ALA A 18 -14.87 -9.96 2.68
C ALA A 18 -13.91 -10.09 3.88
N LEU A 19 -12.75 -9.44 3.78
CA LEU A 19 -11.79 -9.34 4.87
C LEU A 19 -11.85 -7.94 5.47
N PRO A 20 -11.77 -7.80 6.81
CA PRO A 20 -11.55 -6.49 7.42
C PRO A 20 -10.18 -5.94 6.99
N ALA A 21 -9.89 -4.68 7.33
CA ALA A 21 -8.53 -4.16 7.19
C ALA A 21 -7.57 -5.01 8.03
N LEU A 22 -6.58 -5.60 7.38
CA LEU A 22 -5.55 -6.43 8.00
C LEU A 22 -4.27 -5.62 8.13
N GLU A 23 -3.56 -5.83 9.24
CA GLU A 23 -2.23 -5.26 9.45
C GLU A 23 -1.20 -5.96 8.55
N ALA A 24 0.00 -5.39 8.46
CA ALA A 24 1.09 -6.07 7.76
C ALA A 24 1.50 -7.34 8.53
N GLY A 25 1.69 -8.42 7.80
CA GLY A 25 2.04 -9.72 8.38
C GLY A 25 1.66 -10.89 7.48
N THR A 26 2.00 -12.08 7.95
CA THR A 26 1.74 -13.36 7.28
C THR A 26 0.42 -13.94 7.76
N TYR A 27 -0.43 -14.34 6.83
CA TYR A 27 -1.75 -14.90 7.08
C TYR A 27 -1.92 -16.22 6.34
N THR A 28 -2.57 -17.18 7.00
CA THR A 28 -2.97 -18.44 6.38
C THR A 28 -4.47 -18.42 6.10
N VAL A 29 -4.86 -18.71 4.86
CA VAL A 29 -6.24 -19.01 4.51
C VAL A 29 -6.42 -20.52 4.60
N THR A 30 -7.43 -20.96 5.34
CA THR A 30 -7.84 -22.37 5.41
C THR A 30 -9.29 -22.47 4.99
N TRP A 31 -9.63 -23.43 4.13
CA TRP A 31 -10.99 -23.64 3.67
C TRP A 31 -11.38 -25.12 3.68
N HIS A 32 -12.67 -25.34 3.90
CA HIS A 32 -13.37 -26.60 3.71
C HIS A 32 -14.56 -26.33 2.80
N THR A 33 -14.67 -27.06 1.70
CA THR A 33 -15.76 -26.89 0.73
C THR A 33 -16.25 -28.24 0.22
N LYS A 34 -17.36 -28.22 -0.51
CA LYS A 34 -17.93 -29.40 -1.15
C LYS A 34 -18.10 -29.11 -2.64
N SER A 35 -17.53 -29.97 -3.47
CA SER A 35 -17.68 -29.90 -4.91
C SER A 35 -19.13 -30.25 -5.32
N VAL A 36 -19.49 -29.93 -6.56
CA VAL A 36 -20.82 -30.19 -7.14
C VAL A 36 -21.16 -31.68 -7.22
N ASP A 37 -20.15 -32.54 -7.29
CA ASP A 37 -20.26 -34.00 -7.24
C ASP A 37 -20.37 -34.55 -5.81
N GLY A 38 -20.26 -33.67 -4.82
CA GLY A 38 -20.45 -33.98 -3.42
C GLY A 38 -19.20 -34.43 -2.68
N HIS A 39 -18.03 -34.49 -3.33
CA HIS A 39 -16.79 -34.78 -2.64
C HIS A 39 -16.34 -33.57 -1.81
N PRO A 40 -15.91 -33.77 -0.54
CA PRO A 40 -15.31 -32.71 0.25
C PRO A 40 -13.93 -32.34 -0.32
N LEU A 41 -13.60 -31.07 -0.24
CA LEU A 41 -12.30 -30.52 -0.61
C LEU A 41 -11.83 -29.57 0.47
N ASP A 42 -10.64 -29.85 0.97
CA ASP A 42 -9.94 -29.05 1.97
C ASP A 42 -8.68 -28.45 1.36
N GLY A 43 -8.29 -27.28 1.86
CA GLY A 43 -7.01 -26.70 1.47
C GLY A 43 -6.59 -25.54 2.35
N SER A 44 -5.33 -25.13 2.17
CA SER A 44 -4.79 -23.93 2.77
C SER A 44 -3.72 -23.31 1.87
N TYR A 45 -3.56 -21.99 1.98
CA TYR A 45 -2.42 -21.28 1.40
C TYR A 45 -2.03 -20.10 2.31
N GLU A 46 -0.79 -19.65 2.16
CA GLU A 46 -0.25 -18.51 2.90
C GLU A 46 -0.13 -17.29 1.98
N PHE A 47 -0.38 -16.10 2.54
CA PHE A 47 -0.12 -14.83 1.88
C PHE A 47 0.39 -13.80 2.87
N GLU A 48 1.08 -12.78 2.36
CA GLU A 48 1.67 -11.72 3.19
C GLU A 48 1.16 -10.34 2.77
N ILE A 49 0.79 -9.54 3.76
CA ILE A 49 0.42 -8.13 3.60
C ILE A 49 1.62 -7.27 3.98
N HIS A 50 2.02 -6.40 3.05
CA HIS A 50 3.14 -5.48 3.24
C HIS A 50 2.65 -4.04 3.37
N PHE A 51 3.33 -3.22 4.18
CA PHE A 51 3.12 -1.78 4.15
C PHE A 51 3.59 -1.20 2.83
N ARG A 52 2.67 -0.52 2.13
CA ARG A 52 3.04 0.28 0.96
C ARG A 52 3.74 1.54 1.46
N GLN A 53 5.07 1.55 1.48
CA GLN A 53 5.86 2.72 1.87
C GLN A 53 5.59 3.88 0.91
N GLN A 54 4.79 4.84 1.33
CA GLN A 54 4.66 6.10 0.61
C GLN A 54 5.79 7.03 1.05
N ILE A 55 6.91 7.01 0.33
CA ILE A 55 8.09 7.89 0.55
C ILE A 55 7.79 9.37 0.19
N ILE A 56 6.53 9.72 -0.08
CA ILE A 56 6.15 11.03 -0.60
C ILE A 56 6.39 12.14 0.46
N THR A 57 6.15 11.87 1.74
CA THR A 57 6.27 12.89 2.80
C THR A 57 7.72 13.38 3.00
N MET A 58 8.71 12.48 2.89
CA MET A 58 10.11 12.85 3.08
C MET A 58 10.64 13.73 1.93
N VAL A 59 10.21 13.48 0.69
CA VAL A 59 10.66 14.25 -0.48
C VAL A 59 10.09 15.68 -0.45
N VAL A 60 8.82 15.86 -0.05
CA VAL A 60 8.19 17.18 0.02
C VAL A 60 8.82 18.08 1.08
N ALA A 61 9.14 17.55 2.27
CA ALA A 61 9.79 18.33 3.31
C ALA A 61 11.20 18.80 2.90
N GLY A 62 11.98 17.92 2.25
CA GLY A 62 13.32 18.24 1.77
C GLY A 62 13.33 19.30 0.66
N THR A 63 12.41 19.21 -0.32
CA THR A 63 12.34 20.18 -1.42
C THR A 63 11.89 21.56 -0.93
N VAL A 64 10.90 21.64 -0.03
CA VAL A 64 10.47 22.91 0.57
C VAL A 64 11.59 23.55 1.38
N PHE A 65 12.33 22.76 2.16
CA PHE A 65 13.48 23.25 2.94
C PHE A 65 14.58 23.80 2.02
N SER A 66 14.93 23.05 0.96
CA SER A 66 15.95 23.48 -0.01
C SER A 66 15.53 24.76 -0.75
N LEU A 67 14.26 24.86 -1.15
CA LEU A 67 13.74 26.04 -1.84
C LEU A 67 13.70 27.27 -0.92
N MET A 68 13.33 27.08 0.34
CA MET A 68 13.38 28.15 1.35
C MET A 68 14.81 28.61 1.64
N ALA A 69 15.76 27.67 1.78
CA ALA A 69 17.17 28.00 1.95
C ALA A 69 17.70 28.79 0.75
N LEU A 70 17.33 28.39 -0.48
CA LEU A 70 17.69 29.10 -1.70
C LEU A 70 17.08 30.51 -1.74
N LEU A 71 15.80 30.68 -1.40
CA LEU A 71 15.17 32.00 -1.35
C LEU A 71 15.82 32.92 -0.31
N VAL A 72 16.19 32.39 0.85
CA VAL A 72 16.91 33.13 1.89
C VAL A 72 18.31 33.51 1.41
N PHE A 73 19.00 32.60 0.72
CA PHE A 73 20.31 32.86 0.13
C PHE A 73 20.25 33.95 -0.95
N LEU A 74 19.30 33.85 -1.89
CA LEU A 74 19.09 34.85 -2.95
C LEU A 74 18.70 36.22 -2.39
N ARG A 75 17.94 36.27 -1.29
CA ARG A 75 17.62 37.53 -0.60
C ARG A 75 18.82 38.15 0.11
N ARG A 76 19.82 37.35 0.48
CA ARG A 76 21.04 37.80 1.18
C ARG A 76 22.18 38.15 0.24
N ALA A 77 22.21 37.58 -0.96
CA ALA A 77 23.17 37.93 -2.01
C ALA A 77 22.98 39.40 -2.42
N ARG A 78 23.97 40.25 -2.12
CA ARG A 78 23.98 41.66 -2.48
C ARG A 78 24.51 41.76 -3.92
N PRO A 79 23.87 42.53 -4.82
CA PRO A 79 24.28 42.60 -6.22
C PRO A 79 25.70 43.18 -6.43
N GLU A 80 26.23 43.88 -5.44
CA GLU A 80 27.59 44.45 -5.43
C GLU A 80 28.71 43.37 -5.45
N ASP A 81 28.42 42.13 -5.04
CA ASP A 81 29.39 41.03 -5.02
C ASP A 81 29.55 40.33 -6.39
N LEU A 82 28.85 40.81 -7.42
CA LEU A 82 28.82 40.20 -8.77
C LEU A 82 29.55 41.03 -9.83
N GLU A 83 30.09 42.20 -9.49
CA GLU A 83 30.80 43.10 -10.42
C GLU A 83 32.34 43.09 -10.30
N GLU A 84 32.91 42.28 -9.41
CA GLU A 84 34.36 42.04 -9.38
C GLU A 84 34.73 40.75 -10.14
N GLU A 85 34.84 40.83 -11.47
CA GLU A 85 35.90 40.15 -12.24
C GLU A 85 36.13 40.80 -13.62
#